data_AF-A0A024WFI2-F1
#
_entry.id   AF-A0A024WFI2-F1
#
_cell.length_a   1.000
_cell.length_b   1.000
_cell.length_c   1.000
_cell.angle_alpha   90.00
_cell.angle_beta   90.00
_cell.angle_gamma   90.00
#
_symmetry.space_group_name_H-M   'P 1'
#
loop_
_entity.id
_entity.type
_entity.pdbx_description
1 polymer ?
#
loop_
_entity_poly.entity_id
_entity_poly.type
_entity_poly.pdbx_seq_one_letter_code
_entity_poly.pdbx_strand_id
1 'polypeptide(L)'
;MKLLRVTPEKNIEFPLVHFQAVTQVVKLENVSDKKVAFKIKTTAPNNYLVRPSFGLISVRETIEIQIILQPLSDKDNISNDKFQVQCLNVDDNTTVDKQFWITVNKNEIQDHKLIVVLNDENNSKLNHSYIPSNNVPLSEMNNKNIHNMGYVDNNNINQDDPNLADGKKYYKEIYI
;
A
#
# COMPACT_ATOMS: atom_id res chain seq x y z
N MET A 1 -2.37 24.38 20.63
CA MET A 1 -1.10 23.63 20.73
C MET A 1 -1.31 22.24 20.13
N LYS A 2 -0.29 21.67 19.48
CA LYS A 2 -0.33 20.32 18.89
C LYS A 2 -0.22 19.27 20.00
N LEU A 3 -1.06 18.24 20.00
CA LEU A 3 -1.03 17.18 21.03
C LEU A 3 -0.02 16.08 20.71
N LEU A 4 0.06 15.68 19.44
CA LEU A 4 0.94 14.61 18.98
C LEU A 4 1.94 15.12 17.94
N ARG A 5 3.18 14.65 18.03
CA ARG A 5 4.13 14.70 16.90
C ARG A 5 4.00 13.39 16.13
N VAL A 6 3.75 13.49 14.83
CA VAL A 6 3.55 12.35 13.92
C VAL A 6 4.75 12.24 13.01
N THR A 7 5.36 11.05 12.94
CA THR A 7 6.51 10.78 12.06
C THR A 7 6.25 9.52 11.25
N PRO A 8 6.28 9.55 9.91
CA PRO A 8 6.52 10.71 9.05
C PRO A 8 5.40 11.77 9.15
N GLU A 9 5.71 13.04 8.82
CA GLU A 9 4.77 14.15 9.05
C GLU A 9 3.67 14.24 7.98
N LYS A 10 3.95 13.90 6.72
CA LYS A 10 3.02 14.14 5.60
C LYS A 10 2.74 12.91 4.75
N ASN A 11 3.78 12.17 4.39
CA ASN A 11 3.66 11.07 3.44
C ASN A 11 4.08 9.76 4.10
N ILE A 12 3.34 8.70 3.82
CA ILE A 12 3.73 7.32 4.12
C ILE A 12 4.05 6.67 2.79
N GLU A 13 5.33 6.33 2.60
CA GLU A 13 5.81 5.75 1.35
C GLU A 13 5.74 4.22 1.43
N PHE A 14 5.09 3.57 0.48
CA PHE A 14 5.07 2.12 0.35
C PHE A 14 5.78 1.71 -0.95
N PRO A 15 6.70 0.74 -0.92
CA PRO A 15 7.20 0.14 -2.14
C PRO A 15 6.07 -0.60 -2.87
N LEU A 16 6.02 -0.46 -4.20
CA LEU A 16 5.08 -1.18 -5.04
C LEU A 16 5.55 -2.63 -5.22
N VAL A 17 5.04 -3.53 -4.38
CA VAL A 17 5.31 -4.97 -4.46
C VAL A 17 4.02 -5.71 -4.78
N HIS A 18 3.99 -6.41 -5.91
CA HIS A 18 2.81 -7.19 -6.33
C HIS A 18 2.68 -8.44 -5.46
N PHE A 19 1.45 -8.81 -5.13
CA PHE A 19 1.10 -10.03 -4.39
C PHE A 19 1.74 -10.19 -3.00
N GLN A 20 2.32 -9.13 -2.42
CA GLN A 20 2.90 -9.16 -1.09
C GLN A 20 2.34 -8.04 -0.21
N ALA A 21 2.20 -8.34 1.07
CA ALA A 21 1.82 -7.34 2.06
C ALA A 21 3.06 -6.52 2.44
N VAL A 22 2.90 -5.21 2.57
CA VAL A 22 3.98 -4.30 2.94
C VAL A 22 3.60 -3.55 4.20
N THR A 23 4.53 -3.44 5.14
CA THR A 23 4.28 -2.76 6.43
C THR A 23 5.13 -1.52 6.54
N GLN A 24 4.50 -0.38 6.80
CA GLN A 24 5.16 0.86 7.17
C GLN A 24 4.79 1.25 8.60
N VAL A 25 5.69 1.98 9.26
CA VAL A 25 5.53 2.41 10.64
C VAL A 25 5.33 3.91 10.71
N VAL A 26 4.29 4.33 11.44
CA VAL A 26 4.04 5.72 11.81
C VAL A 26 4.21 5.85 13.32
N LYS A 27 5.09 6.73 13.76
CA LYS A 27 5.33 7.01 15.18
C LYS A 27 4.45 8.17 15.64
N LEU A 28 3.78 7.97 16.77
CA LEU A 28 3.00 8.99 17.47
C LEU A 28 3.66 9.29 18.81
N GLU A 29 4.23 10.47 18.95
CA GLU A 29 4.83 10.97 20.19
C GLU A 29 3.86 11.94 20.86
N ASN A 30 3.52 11.70 22.12
CA ASN A 30 2.73 12.64 22.91
C ASN A 30 3.61 13.77 23.44
N VAL A 31 3.43 14.97 22.87
CA VAL A 31 4.19 16.17 23.25
C VAL A 31 3.45 17.04 24.28
N SER A 32 2.28 16.60 24.73
CA SER A 32 1.45 17.28 25.72
C SER A 32 1.76 16.85 27.15
N ASP A 33 1.19 17.56 28.12
CA ASP A 33 1.31 17.27 29.56
C ASP A 33 0.16 16.39 30.10
N LYS A 34 -0.68 15.84 29.21
CA LYS A 34 -1.80 14.95 29.55
C LYS A 34 -1.73 13.66 28.74
N LYS A 35 -2.46 12.62 29.17
CA LYS A 35 -2.67 11.44 28.33
C LYS A 35 -3.44 11.85 27.08
N VAL A 36 -3.11 11.22 25.96
CA VAL A 36 -3.77 11.49 24.68
C VAL A 36 -4.43 10.21 24.17
N ALA A 37 -5.72 10.28 23.90
CA ALA A 37 -6.44 9.25 23.15
C ALA A 37 -6.22 9.48 21.66
N PHE A 38 -6.01 8.40 20.90
CA PHE A 38 -5.86 8.47 19.44
C PHE A 38 -6.75 7.45 18.73
N LYS A 39 -7.11 7.78 17.48
CA LYS A 39 -7.81 6.89 16.55
C LYS A 39 -7.35 7.14 15.13
N ILE A 40 -7.11 6.06 14.40
CA ILE A 40 -6.70 6.08 13.00
C ILE A 40 -7.91 5.78 12.11
N LYS A 41 -8.10 6.60 11.09
CA LYS A 41 -9.06 6.38 10.00
C LYS A 41 -8.34 6.35 8.67
N THR A 42 -8.91 5.64 7.69
CA THR A 42 -8.38 5.56 6.33
C THR A 42 -9.51 5.71 5.31
N THR A 43 -9.19 6.22 4.13
CA THR A 43 -10.11 6.26 2.98
C THR A 43 -10.26 4.91 2.28
N ALA A 44 -9.37 3.95 2.56
CA ALA A 44 -9.35 2.64 1.91
C ALA A 44 -9.23 1.48 2.94
N PRO A 45 -10.23 1.27 3.81
CA PRO A 45 -10.16 0.28 4.88
C PRO A 45 -9.96 -1.17 4.40
N ASN A 46 -10.33 -1.48 3.16
CA ASN A 46 -10.13 -2.82 2.58
C ASN A 46 -8.66 -3.08 2.17
N ASN A 47 -7.90 -2.01 1.89
CA ASN A 47 -6.54 -2.11 1.38
C ASN A 47 -5.50 -2.10 2.51
N TYR A 48 -5.88 -1.64 3.72
CA TYR A 48 -4.93 -1.50 4.82
C TYR A 48 -5.43 -2.11 6.12
N LEU A 49 -4.51 -2.78 6.80
CA LEU A 49 -4.66 -3.11 8.22
C LEU A 49 -3.85 -2.12 9.06
N VAL A 50 -4.44 -1.64 10.15
CA VAL A 50 -3.78 -0.69 11.06
C VAL A 50 -3.70 -1.28 12.46
N ARG A 51 -2.50 -1.31 13.04
CA ARG A 51 -2.24 -1.90 14.37
C ARG A 51 -1.29 -1.03 15.20
N PRO A 52 -1.70 -0.56 16.39
CA PRO A 52 -3.09 -0.42 16.85
C PRO A 52 -3.87 0.64 16.03
N SER A 53 -5.19 0.47 15.89
CA SER A 53 -6.04 1.46 15.18
C SER A 53 -6.59 2.55 16.09
N PHE A 54 -6.57 2.34 17.41
CA PHE A 54 -6.90 3.33 18.43
C PHE A 54 -6.24 2.96 19.75
N GLY A 55 -6.17 3.90 20.69
CA GLY A 55 -5.63 3.64 22.02
C GLY A 55 -5.34 4.90 22.80
N LEU A 56 -4.50 4.75 23.83
CA LEU A 56 -4.00 5.81 24.69
C LEU A 56 -2.47 5.89 24.58
N ILE A 57 -1.94 7.10 24.69
CA ILE A 57 -0.50 7.38 24.77
C ILE A 57 -0.26 8.15 26.06
N SER A 58 0.64 7.65 26.91
CA SER A 58 0.99 8.33 28.16
C SER A 58 1.71 9.65 27.90
N VAL A 59 1.80 10.47 28.94
CA VAL A 59 2.54 11.74 28.89
C VAL A 59 3.98 11.48 28.48
N ARG A 60 4.46 12.18 27.43
CA ARG A 60 5.83 12.05 26.88
C ARG A 60 6.18 10.66 26.31
N GLU A 61 5.20 9.79 26.11
CA GLU A 61 5.41 8.47 25.50
C GLU A 61 5.35 8.55 23.98
N THR A 62 6.03 7.62 23.31
CA THR A 62 5.94 7.39 21.87
C THR A 62 5.47 5.97 21.59
N ILE A 63 4.52 5.83 20.68
CA ILE A 63 4.06 4.54 20.19
C ILE A 63 4.30 4.41 18.69
N GLU A 64 4.38 3.16 18.22
CA GLU A 64 4.51 2.83 16.81
C GLU A 64 3.22 2.20 16.28
N ILE A 65 2.68 2.78 15.21
CA ILE A 65 1.51 2.30 14.48
C ILE A 65 1.98 1.62 13.21
N GLN A 66 1.66 0.35 13.07
CA GLN A 66 1.88 -0.41 11.85
C GLN A 66 0.72 -0.19 10.89
N ILE A 67 1.04 0.25 9.68
CA ILE A 67 0.12 0.35 8.56
C ILE A 67 0.55 -0.68 7.52
N ILE A 68 -0.30 -1.67 7.29
CA ILE A 68 0.00 -2.85 6.49
C ILE A 68 -0.86 -2.78 5.23
N LEU A 69 -0.24 -2.43 4.11
CA LEU A 69 -0.85 -2.53 2.79
C LEU A 69 -1.05 -4.01 2.44
N GLN A 70 -2.29 -4.38 2.14
CA GLN A 70 -2.66 -5.74 1.76
C GLN A 70 -2.17 -6.06 0.33
N PRO A 71 -1.93 -7.34 0.00
CA PRO A 71 -1.54 -7.76 -1.34
C PRO A 71 -2.56 -7.30 -2.39
N LEU A 72 -2.07 -6.66 -3.44
CA LEU A 72 -2.88 -6.10 -4.52
C LEU A 72 -2.98 -7.08 -5.69
N SER A 73 -4.13 -7.09 -6.36
CA SER A 73 -4.34 -7.88 -7.57
C SER A 73 -4.31 -6.98 -8.79
N ASP A 74 -3.10 -6.67 -9.29
CA ASP A 74 -2.74 -6.07 -10.59
C ASP A 74 -3.45 -4.77 -11.07
N LYS A 75 -4.47 -4.24 -10.37
CA LYS A 75 -5.31 -3.12 -10.86
C LYS A 75 -5.78 -2.14 -9.78
N ASP A 76 -5.09 -2.05 -8.65
CA ASP A 76 -5.54 -1.19 -7.55
C ASP A 76 -4.93 0.22 -7.65
N ASN A 77 -5.78 1.21 -7.95
CA ASN A 77 -5.44 2.64 -7.96
C ASN A 77 -5.24 3.17 -6.52
N ILE A 78 -4.12 2.84 -5.90
CA ILE A 78 -3.80 3.17 -4.49
C ILE A 78 -3.21 4.57 -4.34
N SER A 79 -2.97 5.27 -5.45
CA SER A 79 -2.17 6.49 -5.52
C SER A 79 -2.74 7.71 -4.80
N ASN A 80 -3.85 7.59 -4.06
CA ASN A 80 -4.54 8.71 -3.41
C ASN A 80 -5.08 8.38 -2.01
N ASP A 81 -4.69 7.25 -1.44
CA ASP A 81 -5.16 6.85 -0.12
C ASP A 81 -4.66 7.79 0.97
N LYS A 82 -5.52 8.04 1.96
CA LYS A 82 -5.24 8.99 3.05
C LYS A 82 -5.51 8.34 4.38
N PHE A 83 -4.64 8.64 5.33
CA PHE A 83 -4.84 8.34 6.73
C PHE A 83 -5.11 9.61 7.51
N GLN A 84 -5.96 9.49 8.52
CA GLN A 84 -6.28 10.55 9.45
C GLN A 84 -6.07 10.04 10.87
N VAL A 85 -5.16 10.68 11.59
CA VAL A 85 -4.95 10.48 13.03
C VAL A 85 -5.80 11.51 13.76
N GLN A 86 -6.82 11.03 14.47
CA GLN A 86 -7.61 11.85 15.39
C GLN A 86 -7.04 11.71 16.78
N CYS A 87 -6.94 12.81 17.53
CA CYS A 87 -6.45 12.79 18.89
C CYS A 87 -7.09 13.85 19.78
N LEU A 88 -7.17 13.59 21.07
CA LEU A 88 -7.61 14.54 22.10
C LEU A 88 -6.98 14.22 23.45
N ASN A 89 -6.89 15.23 24.32
CA ASN A 89 -6.48 15.04 25.70
C ASN A 89 -7.58 14.32 26.49
N VAL A 90 -7.16 13.47 27.41
CA VAL A 90 -8.06 12.75 28.32
C VAL A 90 -7.53 12.80 29.75
N ASP A 91 -8.41 12.49 30.69
CA ASP A 91 -8.06 12.35 32.10
C ASP A 91 -7.45 10.97 32.37
N ASP A 92 -6.78 10.83 33.51
CA ASP A 92 -6.02 9.61 33.82
C ASP A 92 -6.86 8.35 33.94
N ASN A 93 -8.14 8.49 34.27
CA ASN A 93 -9.12 7.42 34.48
C ASN A 93 -10.00 7.15 33.25
N THR A 94 -9.73 7.79 32.11
CA THR A 94 -10.54 7.62 30.89
C THR A 94 -10.21 6.30 30.20
N THR A 95 -11.24 5.48 29.95
CA THR A 95 -11.14 4.30 29.06
C THR A 95 -11.49 4.70 27.64
N VAL A 96 -10.63 4.35 26.68
CA VAL A 96 -10.86 4.62 25.25
C VAL A 96 -11.46 3.40 24.58
N ASP A 97 -12.78 3.40 24.44
CA ASP A 97 -13.55 2.36 23.75
C ASP A 97 -14.33 2.95 22.54
N LYS A 98 -15.22 2.16 21.93
CA LYS A 98 -16.01 2.63 20.80
C LYS A 98 -16.99 3.75 21.21
N GLN A 99 -17.56 3.71 22.41
CA GLN A 99 -18.51 4.71 22.89
C GLN A 99 -17.84 6.04 23.17
N PHE A 100 -16.63 6.04 23.73
CA PHE A 100 -15.83 7.25 23.93
C PHE A 100 -15.79 8.14 22.67
N TRP A 101 -15.51 7.57 21.50
CA TRP A 101 -15.44 8.34 20.24
C TRP A 101 -16.79 8.86 19.70
N ILE A 102 -17.91 8.40 20.27
CA ILE A 102 -19.26 8.87 19.93
C ILE A 102 -19.65 10.04 20.85
N THR A 103 -19.24 9.99 22.12
CA THR A 103 -19.64 10.95 23.15
C THR A 103 -18.72 12.18 23.24
N VAL A 104 -17.47 12.07 22.77
CA VAL A 104 -16.51 13.19 22.80
C VAL A 104 -16.98 14.39 21.98
N ASN A 105 -16.68 15.58 22.50
CA ASN A 105 -16.93 16.82 21.77
C ASN A 105 -16.03 16.90 20.54
N LYS A 106 -16.63 16.94 19.36
CA LYS A 106 -15.90 16.98 18.08
C LYS A 106 -14.99 18.20 17.95
N ASN A 107 -15.27 19.28 18.68
CA ASN A 107 -14.45 20.51 18.66
C ASN A 107 -13.12 20.34 19.41
N GLU A 108 -12.98 19.31 20.27
CA GLU A 108 -11.75 19.02 21.02
C GLU A 108 -10.81 18.08 20.27
N ILE A 109 -11.30 17.47 19.18
CA ILE A 109 -10.52 16.53 18.37
C ILE A 109 -9.57 17.30 17.48
N GLN A 110 -8.27 16.98 17.59
CA GLN A 110 -7.26 17.39 16.63
C GLN A 110 -7.05 16.31 15.59
N ASP A 111 -6.96 16.74 14.33
CA ASP A 111 -6.75 15.86 13.18
C ASP A 111 -5.36 16.10 12.58
N HIS A 112 -4.65 15.01 12.28
CA HIS A 112 -3.43 15.01 11.49
C HIS A 112 -3.60 14.10 10.28
N LYS A 113 -3.35 14.61 9.07
CA LYS A 113 -3.56 13.86 7.82
C LYS A 113 -2.23 13.41 7.22
N LEU A 114 -2.21 12.18 6.73
CA LEU A 114 -1.10 11.56 6.03
C LEU A 114 -1.59 11.09 4.65
N ILE A 115 -0.73 11.18 3.66
CA ILE A 115 -1.00 10.76 2.27
C ILE A 115 -0.14 9.53 1.98
N VAL A 116 -0.73 8.52 1.36
CA VAL A 116 0.02 7.36 0.88
C VAL A 116 0.67 7.70 -0.46
N VAL A 117 1.96 7.39 -0.56
CA VAL A 117 2.72 7.47 -1.79
C VAL A 117 3.22 6.08 -2.14
N LEU A 118 2.95 5.62 -3.35
CA LEU A 118 3.50 4.38 -3.87
C LEU A 118 4.79 4.67 -4.64
N ASN A 119 5.88 4.03 -4.23
CA ASN A 119 7.15 4.10 -4.92
C ASN A 119 7.29 2.88 -5.84
N ASP A 120 7.15 3.10 -7.15
CA ASP A 120 7.48 2.10 -8.16
C ASP A 120 8.96 2.24 -8.52
N GLU A 121 9.82 1.49 -7.82
CA GLU A 121 11.25 1.50 -8.11
C GLU A 121 11.55 1.01 -9.55
N ASN A 122 10.65 0.25 -10.19
CA ASN A 122 10.86 -0.25 -11.55
C ASN A 122 10.67 0.83 -12.64
N ASN A 123 9.93 1.91 -12.36
CA ASN A 123 9.72 2.98 -13.34
C ASN A 123 10.85 4.03 -13.35
N SER A 124 11.75 3.98 -12.37
CA SER A 124 12.90 4.91 -12.27
C SER A 124 14.09 4.54 -13.17
N LYS A 125 14.08 3.37 -13.84
CA LYS A 125 15.17 2.91 -14.73
C LYS A 125 14.88 3.00 -16.23
N LEU A 126 13.76 3.58 -16.65
CA LEU A 126 13.42 3.77 -18.07
C LEU A 126 13.35 5.26 -18.46
N ASN A 127 14.40 6.02 -18.12
CA ASN A 127 14.65 7.34 -18.72
C ASN A 127 16.15 7.45 -19.07
N HIS A 128 16.62 6.59 -19.96
CA HIS A 128 17.73 6.96 -20.82
C HIS A 128 17.35 6.62 -22.26
N SER A 129 17.06 7.68 -23.00
CA SER A 129 16.96 7.71 -24.45
C SER A 129 18.14 6.99 -25.08
N TYR A 130 17.95 5.75 -25.54
CA TYR A 130 18.83 5.16 -26.54
C TYR A 130 18.54 5.86 -27.87
N ILE A 131 19.28 6.92 -28.16
CA ILE A 131 19.55 7.33 -29.54
C ILE A 131 20.65 6.37 -30.03
N PRO A 132 20.43 5.56 -31.08
CA PRO A 132 21.51 4.80 -31.67
C PRO A 132 22.45 5.77 -32.40
N SER A 133 23.63 6.04 -31.83
CA SER A 133 24.75 6.65 -32.57
C SER A 133 25.46 5.56 -33.35
N ASN A 134 25.11 5.37 -34.62
CA ASN A 134 25.95 4.62 -35.55
C ASN A 134 26.16 5.46 -36.81
N ASN A 135 27.29 6.15 -36.87
CA ASN A 135 27.89 6.59 -38.12
C ASN A 135 28.43 5.34 -38.84
N VAL A 136 27.70 4.83 -39.84
CA VAL A 136 28.26 3.95 -40.87
C VAL A 136 27.86 4.54 -42.23
N PRO A 137 28.81 4.89 -43.12
CA PRO A 137 28.50 5.48 -44.42
C PRO A 137 27.71 4.51 -45.32
N LEU A 138 26.73 5.04 -46.04
CA LEU A 138 26.03 4.35 -47.13
C LEU A 138 26.98 4.08 -48.30
N SER A 139 27.55 2.90 -48.35
CA SER A 139 28.03 2.28 -49.58
C SER A 139 28.02 0.76 -49.43
N GLU A 140 27.57 0.08 -50.49
CA GLU A 140 27.60 -1.38 -50.72
C GLU A 140 26.31 -2.14 -50.40
N MET A 141 25.30 -1.87 -51.24
CA MET A 141 24.35 -2.87 -51.68
C MET A 141 25.07 -3.86 -52.62
N ASN A 142 25.18 -5.16 -52.29
CA ASN A 142 24.76 -6.30 -53.14
C ASN A 142 25.16 -7.69 -52.59
N ASN A 143 24.31 -8.68 -52.91
CA ASN A 143 24.53 -10.13 -53.07
C ASN A 143 24.41 -11.12 -51.89
N LYS A 144 23.22 -11.78 -51.88
CA LYS A 144 22.96 -13.24 -51.88
C LYS A 144 23.84 -14.13 -50.98
N ASN A 145 23.21 -14.74 -49.96
CA ASN A 145 23.03 -16.20 -49.96
C ASN A 145 21.97 -16.70 -48.96
N ILE A 146 21.21 -17.68 -49.43
CA ILE A 146 20.16 -18.46 -48.79
C ILE A 146 20.80 -19.58 -47.95
N HIS A 147 20.26 -19.88 -46.76
CA HIS A 147 19.94 -21.26 -46.30
C HIS A 147 19.17 -21.29 -44.96
N ASN A 148 17.90 -21.72 -45.06
CA ASN A 148 17.14 -22.63 -44.21
C ASN A 148 17.49 -22.81 -42.72
N MET A 149 16.49 -22.59 -41.85
CA MET A 149 15.76 -23.72 -41.24
C MET A 149 14.39 -23.23 -40.72
N GLY A 150 13.31 -23.75 -41.31
CA GLY A 150 11.92 -23.44 -40.97
C GLY A 150 11.36 -24.36 -39.89
N TYR A 151 10.39 -23.85 -39.13
CA TYR A 151 9.46 -24.67 -38.36
C TYR A 151 8.20 -24.91 -39.19
N VAL A 152 7.81 -26.18 -39.25
CA VAL A 152 6.74 -26.77 -40.04
C VAL A 152 5.48 -26.87 -39.18
N ASP A 153 4.36 -26.37 -39.70
CA ASP A 153 3.00 -26.68 -39.23
C ASP A 153 2.64 -28.15 -39.55
N ASN A 154 1.95 -28.84 -38.63
CA ASN A 154 1.14 -30.00 -38.97
C ASN A 154 -0.09 -30.15 -38.05
N ASN A 155 -1.24 -30.29 -38.69
CA ASN A 155 -2.58 -30.40 -38.11
C ASN A 155 -2.91 -31.83 -37.59
N ASN A 156 -3.81 -31.86 -36.59
CA ASN A 156 -5.03 -32.69 -36.48
C ASN A 156 -5.11 -33.93 -35.54
N ILE A 157 -6.01 -33.77 -34.53
CA ILE A 157 -6.99 -34.65 -33.85
C ILE A 157 -6.65 -36.02 -33.23
N ASN A 158 -6.97 -36.14 -31.93
CA ASN A 158 -8.05 -37.02 -31.43
C ASN A 158 -8.64 -36.47 -30.12
N GLN A 159 -9.99 -36.38 -30.08
CA GLN A 159 -10.83 -36.15 -28.91
C GLN A 159 -10.95 -37.47 -28.13
N ASP A 160 -10.89 -37.43 -26.79
CA ASP A 160 -11.59 -38.32 -25.84
C ASP A 160 -10.91 -38.23 -24.45
N ASP A 161 -11.27 -37.25 -23.61
CA ASP A 161 -11.01 -37.34 -22.16
C ASP A 161 -12.09 -36.60 -21.33
N PRO A 162 -13.00 -37.31 -20.65
CA PRO A 162 -14.02 -36.73 -19.80
C PRO A 162 -13.59 -36.76 -18.32
N ASN A 163 -13.05 -35.67 -17.77
CA ASN A 163 -13.08 -35.40 -16.31
C ASN A 163 -12.66 -33.97 -15.94
N LEU A 164 -13.39 -32.98 -16.47
CA LEU A 164 -13.29 -31.58 -16.05
C LEU A 164 -14.38 -31.25 -15.02
N ALA A 165 -14.10 -31.42 -13.72
CA ALA A 165 -14.77 -30.70 -12.63
C ALA A 165 -14.18 -31.08 -11.25
N ASP A 166 -13.47 -30.18 -10.58
CA ASP A 166 -13.89 -29.66 -9.25
C ASP A 166 -12.98 -28.51 -8.83
N GLY A 167 -13.36 -27.28 -9.20
CA GLY A 167 -12.75 -26.06 -8.70
C GLY A 167 -13.58 -25.51 -7.54
N LYS A 168 -13.49 -26.13 -6.36
CA LYS A 168 -14.11 -25.58 -5.13
C LYS A 168 -13.10 -24.75 -4.35
N LYS A 169 -13.14 -23.44 -4.55
CA LYS A 169 -12.54 -22.44 -3.65
C LYS A 169 -13.32 -22.44 -2.32
N TYR A 170 -12.66 -22.85 -1.25
CA TYR A 170 -13.12 -22.60 0.12
C TYR A 170 -12.88 -21.13 0.45
N TYR A 171 -13.95 -20.32 0.50
CA TYR A 171 -13.93 -19.06 1.24
C TYR A 171 -14.24 -19.40 2.70
N LYS A 172 -13.23 -19.27 3.56
CA LYS A 172 -13.42 -19.37 5.00
C LYS A 172 -13.89 -18.01 5.49
N GLU A 173 -15.19 -17.90 5.74
CA GLU A 173 -15.75 -16.84 6.58
C GLU A 173 -15.14 -16.95 7.97
N ILE A 174 -14.50 -15.88 8.45
CA ILE A 174 -14.41 -15.60 9.89
C ILE A 174 -14.70 -14.10 10.07
N TYR A 175 -15.96 -13.79 10.33
CA TYR A 175 -16.32 -12.75 11.28
C TYR A 175 -16.14 -13.36 12.67
N ILE A 176 -15.33 -12.77 13.56
CA ILE A 176 -15.71 -11.96 14.74
C ILE A 176 -14.47 -11.21 15.22
#